data_AF-A0A8B4SB16-F1
#
_entry.id   AF-A0A8B4SB16-F1
#
_cell.length_a   1.000
_cell.length_b   1.000
_cell.length_c   1.000
_cell.angle_alpha   90.00
_cell.angle_beta   90.00
_cell.angle_gamma   90.00
#
_symmetry.space_group_name_H-M   'P 1'
#
loop_
_entity.id
_entity.type
_entity.pdbx_description
1 polymer ?
#
loop_
_entity_poly.entity_id
_entity_poly.type
_entity_poly.pdbx_seq_one_letter_code
_entity_poly.pdbx_strand_id
1 'polypeptide(L)'
;MANFISVYMRDLMSQAPFGQNQHVEFRGWLKQFAHWLFATDHISVRYEIVYDGIDIRKLSPGTRGIVLLLLYLALDDADDRPLIIDQPEENLDPKSVFEELVALFIAAKAKRQVIMVTHNANLVINTDADQIIVADAGPHPTGPAPTPIYVWRSRERGNS
;
A
#
# COMPACT_ATOMS: atom_id res chain seq x y z
N MET A 1 -7.67 27.42 -10.82
CA MET A 1 -8.80 27.66 -11.73
C MET A 1 -8.75 29.04 -12.41
N ALA A 2 -8.52 30.14 -11.68
CA ALA A 2 -8.46 31.49 -12.26
C ALA A 2 -7.48 31.62 -13.46
N ASN A 3 -6.28 31.04 -13.36
CA ASN A 3 -5.27 31.10 -14.42
C ASN A 3 -5.66 30.28 -15.68
N PHE A 4 -6.34 29.14 -15.50
CA PHE A 4 -6.86 28.34 -16.61
C PHE A 4 -7.95 29.10 -17.37
N ILE A 5 -8.90 29.68 -16.63
CA ILE A 5 -9.99 30.45 -17.22
C ILE A 5 -9.41 31.65 -17.99
N SER A 6 -8.49 32.42 -17.41
CA SER A 6 -7.92 33.58 -18.11
C SER A 6 -7.16 33.23 -19.39
N VAL A 7 -6.49 32.08 -19.44
CA VAL A 7 -5.72 31.64 -20.61
C VAL A 7 -6.63 31.12 -21.73
N TYR A 8 -7.66 30.34 -21.40
CA TYR A 8 -8.49 29.64 -22.39
C TYR A 8 -9.86 30.27 -22.64
N MET A 9 -10.22 31.38 -21.97
CA MET A 9 -11.54 32.00 -22.08
C MET A 9 -11.94 32.31 -23.53
N ARG A 10 -10.99 32.80 -24.34
CA ARG A 10 -11.28 33.17 -25.74
C ARG A 10 -11.66 31.94 -26.57
N ASP A 11 -10.93 30.84 -26.41
CA ASP A 11 -11.17 29.60 -27.14
C ASP A 11 -12.42 28.88 -26.64
N LEU A 12 -12.74 28.98 -25.35
CA LEU A 12 -13.98 28.47 -24.79
C LEU A 12 -15.20 29.24 -25.29
N MET A 13 -15.08 30.56 -25.42
CA MET A 13 -16.15 31.42 -25.95
C MET A 13 -16.36 31.22 -27.46
N SER A 14 -15.34 30.77 -28.21
CA SER A 14 -15.49 30.47 -29.64
C SER A 14 -16.23 29.16 -29.92
N GLN A 15 -16.39 28.29 -28.91
CA GLN A 15 -17.20 27.06 -29.01
C GLN A 15 -18.71 27.32 -28.82
N ALA A 16 -19.13 28.56 -28.57
CA ALA A 16 -20.54 28.90 -28.44
C ALA A 16 -21.27 28.66 -29.79
N PRO A 17 -22.31 27.80 -29.84
CA PRO A 17 -23.00 27.47 -31.09
C PRO A 17 -23.99 28.56 -31.56
N PHE A 18 -23.92 29.76 -30.97
CA PHE A 18 -24.88 30.86 -31.19
C PHE A 18 -24.16 32.12 -31.66
N GLY A 19 -24.72 32.80 -32.67
CA GLY A 19 -24.18 34.05 -33.22
C GLY A 19 -24.51 35.28 -32.36
N GLN A 20 -23.82 36.40 -32.60
CA GLN A 20 -23.95 37.64 -31.80
C GLN A 20 -25.39 38.19 -31.69
N ASN A 21 -26.29 37.82 -32.61
CA ASN A 21 -27.70 38.28 -32.62
C ASN A 21 -28.65 37.44 -31.74
N GLN A 22 -28.19 36.31 -31.18
CA GLN A 22 -28.99 35.37 -30.39
C GLN A 22 -28.68 35.52 -28.89
N HIS A 23 -28.98 36.71 -28.36
CA HIS A 23 -28.56 37.11 -27.01
C HIS A 23 -29.19 36.28 -25.88
N VAL A 24 -30.39 35.73 -26.08
CA VAL A 24 -31.11 34.95 -25.05
C VAL A 24 -30.53 33.54 -24.96
N GLU A 25 -30.35 32.91 -26.11
CA GLU A 25 -29.76 31.57 -26.26
C GLU A 25 -28.31 31.57 -25.80
N PHE A 26 -27.53 32.60 -26.17
CA PHE A 26 -26.15 32.77 -25.71
C PHE A 26 -26.06 32.88 -24.18
N ARG A 27 -26.97 33.62 -23.53
CA ARG A 27 -27.03 33.71 -22.06
C ARG A 27 -27.39 32.38 -21.40
N GLY A 28 -28.33 31.64 -21.99
CA GLY A 28 -28.71 30.30 -21.51
C GLY A 28 -27.54 29.31 -21.59
N TRP A 29 -26.83 29.32 -22.71
CA TRP A 29 -25.60 28.54 -22.91
C TRP A 29 -24.51 28.93 -21.92
N LEU A 30 -24.25 30.23 -21.74
CA LEU A 30 -23.24 30.71 -20.81
C LEU A 30 -23.51 30.22 -19.38
N LYS A 31 -24.78 30.18 -18.97
CA LYS A 31 -25.21 29.67 -17.67
C LYS A 31 -24.97 28.16 -17.54
N GLN A 32 -25.30 27.37 -18.56
CA GLN A 32 -25.04 25.92 -18.57
C GLN A 32 -23.54 25.61 -18.60
N PHE A 33 -22.78 26.34 -19.41
CA PHE A 33 -21.33 26.22 -19.49
C PHE A 33 -20.66 26.56 -18.16
N ALA A 34 -21.06 27.67 -17.52
CA ALA A 34 -20.57 28.02 -16.19
C ALA A 34 -20.90 26.92 -15.18
N HIS A 35 -22.12 26.37 -15.22
CA HIS A 35 -22.49 25.26 -14.36
C HIS A 35 -21.61 24.03 -14.57
N TRP A 36 -21.33 23.66 -15.82
CA TRP A 36 -20.43 22.57 -16.16
C TRP A 36 -18.99 22.85 -15.71
N LEU A 37 -18.45 24.04 -15.98
CA LEU A 37 -17.06 24.42 -15.69
C LEU A 37 -16.76 24.40 -14.19
N PHE A 38 -17.74 24.75 -13.36
CA PHE A 38 -17.61 24.76 -11.90
C PHE A 38 -18.18 23.50 -11.23
N ALA A 39 -18.77 22.58 -11.99
CA ALA A 39 -19.18 21.28 -11.46
C ALA A 39 -17.97 20.43 -11.09
N THR A 40 -18.12 19.50 -10.16
CA THR A 40 -17.07 18.55 -9.80
C THR A 40 -17.15 17.24 -10.56
N ASP A 41 -18.23 17.01 -11.30
CA ASP A 41 -18.54 15.73 -11.96
C ASP A 41 -17.52 15.34 -13.03
N HIS A 42 -16.80 16.31 -13.58
CA HIS A 42 -15.74 16.10 -14.57
C HIS A 42 -14.33 16.08 -13.94
N ILE A 43 -14.23 16.25 -12.62
CA ILE A 43 -12.97 16.14 -11.87
C ILE A 43 -12.80 14.68 -11.45
N SER A 44 -11.77 14.03 -11.98
CA SER A 44 -11.37 12.70 -11.51
C SER A 44 -10.03 12.80 -10.79
N VAL A 45 -9.96 12.23 -9.59
CA VAL A 45 -8.71 12.06 -8.86
C VAL A 45 -8.19 10.67 -9.18
N ARG A 46 -6.92 10.58 -9.61
CA ARG A 46 -6.22 9.31 -9.80
C ARG A 46 -5.04 9.30 -8.85
N TYR A 47 -4.95 8.25 -8.05
CA TYR A 47 -3.80 8.00 -7.18
C TYR A 47 -2.84 7.06 -7.91
N GLU A 48 -1.58 7.43 -7.96
CA GLU A 48 -0.50 6.58 -8.45
C GLU A 48 0.50 6.38 -7.33
N ILE A 49 0.88 5.11 -7.10
CA ILE A 49 1.93 4.77 -6.15
C ILE A 49 3.20 4.58 -6.96
N VAL A 50 4.23 5.34 -6.62
CA VAL A 50 5.55 5.30 -7.24
C VAL A 50 6.54 4.85 -6.17
N TYR A 51 7.28 3.79 -6.45
CA TYR A 51 8.36 3.29 -5.60
C TYR A 51 9.66 3.34 -6.39
N ASP A 52 10.67 4.00 -5.84
CA ASP A 52 11.97 4.23 -6.47
C ASP A 52 11.87 4.73 -7.94
N GLY A 53 10.97 5.69 -8.17
CA GLY A 53 10.72 6.26 -9.51
C GLY A 53 9.97 5.35 -10.49
N ILE A 54 9.58 4.13 -10.07
CA ILE A 54 8.85 3.15 -10.88
C ILE A 54 7.40 3.06 -10.40
N ASP A 55 6.48 3.09 -11.35
CA ASP A 55 5.06 2.83 -11.10
C ASP A 55 4.86 1.42 -10.52
N ILE A 56 4.13 1.31 -9.41
CA ILE A 56 3.86 0.04 -8.72
C ILE A 56 3.28 -1.06 -9.65
N ARG A 57 2.55 -0.67 -10.70
CA ARG A 57 1.95 -1.58 -11.69
C ARG A 57 3.00 -2.27 -12.56
N LYS A 58 4.20 -1.69 -12.67
CA LYS A 58 5.34 -2.18 -13.45
C LYS A 58 6.33 -3.00 -12.60
N LEU A 59 6.14 -3.04 -11.28
CA LEU A 59 6.97 -3.84 -10.38
C LEU A 59 6.67 -5.34 -10.52
N SER A 60 7.65 -6.17 -10.15
CA SER A 60 7.44 -7.61 -10.01
C SER A 60 6.35 -7.91 -8.96
N PRO A 61 5.66 -9.06 -9.03
CA PRO A 61 4.66 -9.43 -8.03
C PRO A 61 5.19 -9.38 -6.59
N GLY A 62 6.41 -9.87 -6.34
CA GLY A 62 7.05 -9.85 -5.02
C GLY A 62 7.33 -8.43 -4.54
N THR A 63 7.98 -7.61 -5.37
CA THR A 63 8.28 -6.21 -5.03
C THR A 63 7.01 -5.38 -4.80
N ARG A 64 5.97 -5.60 -5.62
CA ARG A 64 4.66 -4.96 -5.43
C ARG A 64 4.01 -5.35 -4.09
N GLY A 65 4.09 -6.62 -3.72
CA GLY A 65 3.58 -7.11 -2.43
C GLY A 65 4.23 -6.37 -1.26
N ILE A 66 5.55 -6.18 -1.31
CA ILE A 66 6.29 -5.44 -0.28
C ILE A 66 5.85 -3.99 -0.24
N VAL A 67 5.84 -3.27 -1.37
CA VAL A 67 5.47 -1.84 -1.38
C VAL A 67 4.08 -1.62 -0.77
N LEU A 68 3.15 -2.53 -1.03
CA LEU A 68 1.82 -2.48 -0.41
C LEU A 68 1.88 -2.77 1.10
N LEU A 69 2.71 -3.71 1.54
CA LEU A 69 2.96 -3.96 2.96
C LEU A 69 3.61 -2.76 3.64
N LEU A 70 4.64 -2.14 3.04
CA LEU A 70 5.29 -0.94 3.57
C LEU A 70 4.27 0.20 3.70
N LEU A 71 3.45 0.43 2.66
CA LEU A 71 2.41 1.45 2.68
C LEU A 71 1.37 1.17 3.76
N TYR A 72 0.94 -0.09 3.90
CA TYR A 72 0.02 -0.50 4.95
C TYR A 72 0.63 -0.22 6.34
N LEU A 73 1.86 -0.67 6.60
CA LEU A 73 2.54 -0.45 7.88
C LEU A 73 2.78 1.04 8.17
N ALA A 74 3.01 1.86 7.15
CA ALA A 74 3.31 3.28 7.29
C ALA A 74 2.06 4.17 7.49
N LEU A 75 0.92 3.81 6.89
CA LEU A 75 -0.32 4.60 7.01
C LEU A 75 -1.10 4.29 8.28
N ASP A 76 -0.85 3.13 8.88
CA ASP A 76 -1.71 2.55 9.93
C ASP A 76 -1.25 2.95 11.33
N ASP A 77 -1.05 4.26 11.55
CA ASP A 77 -0.39 4.82 12.72
C ASP A 77 -1.23 4.73 14.02
N ALA A 78 -2.53 4.46 13.88
CA ALA A 78 -3.49 4.35 14.98
C ALA A 78 -4.06 2.93 15.18
N ASP A 79 -3.66 1.96 14.36
CA ASP A 79 -4.17 0.58 14.44
C ASP A 79 -3.28 -0.28 15.35
N ASP A 80 -3.86 -0.70 16.46
CA ASP A 80 -3.25 -1.51 17.50
C ASP A 80 -3.57 -3.01 17.36
N ARG A 81 -4.34 -3.41 16.33
CA ARG A 81 -4.74 -4.81 16.14
C ARG A 81 -3.53 -5.70 15.84
N PRO A 82 -3.54 -6.97 16.29
CA PRO A 82 -2.46 -7.90 16.00
C PRO A 82 -2.23 -8.10 14.50
N LEU A 83 -0.96 -8.05 14.10
CA LEU A 83 -0.51 -8.28 12.73
C LEU A 83 0.08 -9.68 12.61
N ILE A 84 -0.51 -10.52 11.76
CA ILE A 84 -0.02 -11.88 11.47
C ILE A 84 0.49 -11.91 10.03
N ILE A 85 1.74 -12.32 9.84
CA ILE A 85 2.36 -12.40 8.52
C ILE A 85 3.04 -13.75 8.35
N ASP A 86 2.72 -14.42 7.25
CA ASP A 86 3.35 -15.67 6.86
C ASP A 86 4.33 -15.41 5.72
N GLN A 87 5.56 -15.92 5.88
CA GLN A 87 6.66 -15.83 4.94
C GLN A 87 6.84 -14.43 4.32
N PRO A 88 7.02 -13.37 5.13
CA PRO A 88 7.23 -12.00 4.62
C PRO A 88 8.43 -11.89 3.67
N GLU A 89 9.39 -12.81 3.74
CA GLU A 89 10.58 -12.87 2.88
C GLU A 89 10.38 -13.54 1.51
N GLU A 90 9.25 -14.24 1.29
CA GLU A 90 9.08 -15.03 0.08
C GLU A 90 8.97 -14.14 -1.16
N ASN A 91 9.81 -14.39 -2.17
CA ASN A 91 9.90 -13.59 -3.40
C ASN A 91 10.51 -12.18 -3.21
N LEU A 92 11.21 -11.92 -2.10
CA LEU A 92 11.97 -10.68 -1.89
C LEU A 92 13.46 -10.92 -2.18
N ASP A 93 14.08 -10.20 -3.13
CA ASP A 93 15.51 -9.86 -3.01
C ASP A 93 15.95 -8.72 -3.94
N PRO A 94 15.88 -7.47 -3.45
CA PRO A 94 17.10 -6.69 -3.26
C PRO A 94 17.38 -6.40 -1.78
N LYS A 95 18.67 -6.43 -1.40
CA LYS A 95 19.15 -6.11 -0.04
C LYS A 95 18.51 -4.85 0.58
N SER A 96 18.28 -3.81 -0.22
CA SER A 96 17.64 -2.57 0.21
C SER A 96 16.22 -2.77 0.74
N VAL A 97 15.45 -3.66 0.11
CA VAL A 97 14.06 -3.92 0.48
C VAL A 97 13.97 -4.72 1.77
N PHE A 98 14.89 -5.67 1.97
CA PHE A 98 14.98 -6.42 3.21
C PHE A 98 15.28 -5.49 4.40
N GLU A 99 16.23 -4.56 4.25
CA GLU A 99 16.58 -3.59 5.30
C GLU A 99 15.40 -2.65 5.63
N GLU A 100 14.65 -2.19 4.63
CA GLU A 100 13.46 -1.35 4.81
C GLU A 100 12.34 -2.10 5.54
N LEU A 101 12.10 -3.36 5.18
CA LEU A 101 11.09 -4.22 5.80
C LEU A 101 11.38 -4.48 7.29
N VAL A 102 12.65 -4.77 7.62
CA VAL A 102 13.08 -4.96 9.01
C VAL A 102 12.78 -3.74 9.87
N ALA A 103 13.09 -2.54 9.37
CA ALA A 103 12.85 -1.29 10.09
C ALA A 103 11.36 -1.09 10.38
N LEU A 104 10.48 -1.42 9.43
CA LEU A 104 9.03 -1.31 9.64
C LEU A 104 8.49 -2.34 10.63
N PHE A 105 9.01 -3.56 10.65
CA PHE A 105 8.59 -4.53 11.68
C PHE A 105 9.00 -4.10 13.08
N ILE A 106 10.20 -3.51 13.23
CA ILE A 106 10.64 -2.93 14.52
C ILE A 106 9.71 -1.79 14.93
N ALA A 107 9.36 -0.90 14.00
CA ALA A 107 8.43 0.20 14.28
C ALA A 107 7.02 -0.30 14.62
N ALA A 108 6.54 -1.33 13.91
CA ALA A 108 5.22 -1.91 14.12
C ALA A 108 5.12 -2.65 15.47
N LYS A 109 6.14 -3.44 15.86
CA LYS A 109 6.13 -4.18 17.14
C LYS A 109 6.10 -3.26 18.36
N ALA A 110 6.60 -2.03 18.23
CA ALA A 110 6.54 -1.02 19.29
C ALA A 110 5.12 -0.48 19.54
N LYS A 111 4.18 -0.68 18.60
CA LYS A 111 2.81 -0.15 18.65
C LYS A 111 1.75 -1.24 18.77
N ARG A 112 1.97 -2.41 18.15
CA ARG A 112 1.03 -3.54 18.09
C ARG A 112 1.75 -4.87 18.18
N GLN A 113 1.02 -5.94 18.52
CA GLN A 113 1.58 -7.28 18.49
C GLN A 113 1.85 -7.71 17.03
N VAL A 114 3.07 -8.16 16.74
CA VAL A 114 3.47 -8.67 15.43
C VAL A 114 3.85 -10.15 15.56
N ILE A 115 3.16 -11.01 14.83
CA ILE A 115 3.41 -12.46 14.77
C ILE A 115 3.87 -12.78 13.36
N MET A 116 5.10 -13.25 13.22
CA MET A 116 5.67 -13.63 11.93
C MET A 116 6.00 -15.11 11.91
N VAL A 117 5.59 -15.77 10.83
CA VAL A 117 6.03 -17.13 10.48
C VAL A 117 7.04 -16.99 9.36
N THR A 118 8.26 -17.47 9.58
CA THR A 118 9.37 -17.30 8.64
C THR A 118 10.31 -18.49 8.74
N HIS A 119 10.93 -18.84 7.62
CA HIS A 119 12.04 -19.80 7.59
C HIS A 119 13.41 -19.09 7.54
N ASN A 120 13.41 -17.75 7.44
CA ASN A 120 14.61 -16.95 7.34
C ASN A 120 15.11 -16.49 8.73
N ALA A 121 16.13 -17.17 9.24
CA ALA A 121 16.75 -16.83 10.52
C ALA A 121 17.30 -15.39 10.58
N ASN A 122 17.73 -14.81 9.46
CA ASN A 122 18.20 -13.42 9.43
C ASN A 122 17.05 -12.46 9.73
N LEU A 123 15.83 -12.76 9.31
CA LEU A 123 14.68 -11.91 9.62
C LEU A 123 14.39 -11.94 11.13
N VAL A 124 14.42 -13.13 11.74
CA VAL A 124 14.22 -13.29 13.19
C VAL A 124 15.25 -12.50 14.00
N ILE A 125 16.53 -12.53 13.57
CA ILE A 125 17.62 -11.82 14.24
C ILE A 125 17.50 -10.30 14.04
N ASN A 126 17.29 -9.86 12.80
CA ASN A 126 17.33 -8.44 12.45
C ASN A 126 16.06 -7.68 12.88
N THR A 127 14.91 -8.34 12.96
CA THR A 127 13.67 -7.72 13.46
C THR A 127 13.60 -7.63 14.99
N ASP A 128 14.66 -8.10 15.68
CA ASP A 128 14.77 -8.12 17.13
C ASP A 128 13.57 -8.84 17.79
N ALA A 129 13.26 -10.07 17.36
CA ALA A 129 12.09 -10.79 17.87
C ALA A 129 12.11 -10.96 19.40
N ASP A 130 11.03 -10.58 20.07
CA ASP A 130 10.90 -10.65 21.54
C ASP A 130 10.68 -12.09 22.02
N GLN A 131 9.93 -12.88 21.24
CA GLN A 131 9.69 -14.30 21.47
C GLN A 131 9.96 -15.09 20.19
N ILE A 132 10.71 -16.17 20.31
CA ILE A 132 10.98 -17.09 19.21
C ILE A 132 10.35 -18.44 19.54
N ILE A 133 9.45 -18.89 18.66
CA ILE A 133 8.82 -20.21 18.72
C ILE A 133 9.36 -21.04 17.57
N VAL A 134 10.08 -22.12 17.89
CA VAL A 134 10.56 -23.06 16.88
C VAL A 134 9.53 -24.16 16.73
N ALA A 135 8.99 -24.32 15.53
CA ALA A 135 8.16 -25.45 15.15
C ALA A 135 9.05 -26.52 14.51
N ASP A 136 9.06 -27.72 15.11
CA ASP A 136 9.76 -28.88 14.56
C ASP A 136 8.74 -29.93 14.09
N ALA A 137 8.99 -30.51 12.90
CA ALA A 137 8.18 -31.59 12.36
C ALA A 137 8.81 -32.93 12.75
N GLY A 138 8.21 -33.60 13.73
CA GLY A 138 8.69 -34.89 14.22
C GLY A 138 8.57 -36.03 13.17
N PRO A 139 9.21 -37.19 13.43
CA PRO A 139 9.15 -38.34 12.53
C PRO A 139 7.70 -38.76 12.24
N HIS A 140 7.43 -38.97 10.95
CA HIS A 140 6.13 -39.35 10.43
C HIS A 140 5.83 -40.83 10.76
N PRO A 141 4.82 -41.16 11.59
CA PRO A 141 4.38 -42.54 11.71
C PRO A 141 3.75 -42.94 10.37
N THR A 142 4.29 -43.97 9.72
CA THR A 142 3.72 -44.55 8.50
C THR A 142 2.34 -45.12 8.82
N GLY A 143 1.29 -44.35 8.52
CA GLY A 143 -0.12 -44.70 8.71
C GLY A 143 -1.01 -43.95 7.70
N PRO A 144 -2.29 -44.32 7.55
CA PRO A 144 -3.11 -43.90 6.41
C PRO A 144 -3.52 -42.41 6.39
N ALA A 145 -3.22 -41.63 7.43
CA ALA A 145 -3.48 -40.20 7.45
C ALA A 145 -2.35 -39.43 8.16
N PRO A 146 -1.77 -38.38 7.53
CA PRO A 146 -0.74 -37.56 8.15
C PRO A 146 -1.35 -36.72 9.28
N THR A 147 -0.92 -36.93 10.52
CA THR A 147 -1.15 -35.96 11.59
C THR A 147 0.21 -35.34 11.95
N PRO A 148 0.51 -34.11 11.52
CA PRO A 148 1.77 -33.46 11.88
C PRO A 148 1.82 -33.23 13.40
N ILE A 149 2.91 -33.68 14.04
CA ILE A 149 3.22 -33.38 15.44
C ILE A 149 4.12 -32.15 15.44
N TYR A 150 3.63 -31.06 16.00
CA TYR A 150 4.40 -29.83 16.20
C TYR A 150 4.90 -29.77 17.64
N VAL A 151 6.21 -29.71 17.82
CA VAL A 151 6.84 -29.44 19.13
C VAL A 151 7.24 -27.97 19.14
N TRP A 152 6.76 -27.20 20.11
CA TRP A 152 7.13 -25.79 20.32
C TRP A 152 8.09 -25.63 21.49
N ARG A 153 9.15 -24.85 21.32
CA ARG A 153 9.98 -24.33 22.41
C ARG A 153 9.99 -22.81 22.36
N SER A 154 9.72 -22.18 23.50
CA SER A 154 9.85 -20.73 23.68
C SER A 154 11.24 -20.40 24.19
N ARG A 155 11.88 -19.39 23.61
CA ARG A 155 13.10 -18.77 24.14
C ARG A 155 12.82 -17.28 24.35
N GLU A 156 12.80 -16.85 25.60
CA GLU A 156 12.73 -15.44 25.98
C GLU A 156 14.17 -14.91 26.14
N ARG A 157 14.45 -13.68 25.68
CA ARG A 157 15.69 -13.01 26.08
C ARG A 157 15.54 -12.55 27.53
N GLY A 158 16.44 -13.04 28.40
CA GLY A 158 16.66 -12.41 29.70
C GLY A 158 17.23 -11.01 29.49
N ASN A 159 16.57 -10.02 30.09
CA ASN A 159 17.02 -8.63 30.09
C ASN A 159 18.45 -8.59 30.69
N SER A 160 19.43 -8.14 29.90
CA SER A 160 20.82 -7.92 30.35
C SER A 160 21.02 -6.45 30.65
#